data_AF-A0A1Y5HF10-F1
#
_entry.id   AF-A0A1Y5HF10-F1
#
_cell.length_a   1.000
_cell.length_b   1.000
_cell.length_c   1.000
_cell.angle_alpha   90.00
_cell.angle_beta   90.00
_cell.angle_gamma   90.00
#
_symmetry.space_group_name_H-M   'P 1'
#
loop_
_entity.id
_entity.type
_entity.pdbx_description
1 polymer ?
#
loop_
_entity_poly.entity_id
_entity_poly.type
_entity_poly.pdbx_seq_one_letter_code
_entity_poly.pdbx_strand_id
1 'polypeptide(L)'
;PNTELDIEAHKRGNSVYFPDFVVPMLPEILSNGLCSLKPLVDRLAMVCEMTISAAGRLSGYKFYEAVIQSHARLTYNKVGTMLDDDSAGDELRAQYQQVMPHLRSLKSLYTALRASREKRGAMDFDTVETRVVFAEDRKIDKIVPIKRNDAHKLIEECMLCANVATARFIMSAKMPSLYRVHDAPKTERLQSLRSYLAELGLELGGQDDPEPGDYQQLAASISERADRHVIQVMMLRSMSQAVYSPEEKGHFGLAYSAYTHFTSPIRRYPDLLVHRAIRSLIHSQSELSAIVRPDKFVAKPEFAYNYSIEQVLQLGEHCSMTERRADDATRDVMAWLKCEYMQSEVGNEFEGIVTAVTGFGLFVELKDVYIEGLIHITALPKDYYHFEAAKQRMIGERTRKVFRLGDQLSVKVVQVNLDDRKIDFELVSTIASAKKVRGAKKSSKSKPAKAKASEKLNTEDQELQPAAVTVPERAEDYSSSRKAVLNVDQAPEAVHKTKRKPKKVKVKAVGDKVKAHLSSAEQEVAKLNKASKGKSNRAKKRKAKKVLKKSVKKQQS
;
A
#
# COMPACT_ATOMS: atom_id res chain seq x y z
N PRO A 1 12.45 25.95 10.07
CA PRO A 1 13.12 25.33 8.90
C PRO A 1 14.57 25.81 8.78
N ASN A 2 15.38 25.18 7.93
CA ASN A 2 16.77 25.56 7.63
C ASN A 2 17.72 25.58 8.84
N THR A 3 17.40 24.83 9.90
CA THR A 3 18.32 24.54 11.01
C THR A 3 19.11 23.27 10.71
N GLU A 4 20.25 23.04 11.37
CA GLU A 4 21.07 21.82 11.18
C GLU A 4 20.26 20.53 11.31
N LEU A 5 19.34 20.48 12.29
CA LEU A 5 18.39 19.39 12.46
C LEU A 5 17.48 19.19 11.24
N ASP A 6 16.99 20.28 10.65
CA ASP A 6 16.13 20.24 9.46
C ASP A 6 16.90 19.79 8.22
N ILE A 7 18.14 20.26 8.07
CA ILE A 7 19.05 19.92 6.97
C ILE A 7 19.42 18.43 7.02
N GLU A 8 19.76 17.90 8.19
CA GLU A 8 20.08 16.47 8.35
C GLU A 8 18.82 15.59 8.23
N ALA A 9 17.67 16.01 8.78
CA ALA A 9 16.40 15.31 8.62
C ALA A 9 15.98 15.24 7.14
N HIS A 10 16.13 16.34 6.40
CA HIS A 10 15.91 16.38 4.96
C HIS A 10 16.86 15.43 4.21
N LYS A 11 18.17 15.49 4.48
CA LYS A 11 19.22 14.65 3.86
C LYS A 11 19.00 13.15 4.12
N ARG A 12 18.48 12.77 5.29
CA ARG A 12 18.04 11.41 5.61
C ARG A 12 16.74 11.06 4.88
N GLY A 13 15.76 11.95 4.92
CA GLY A 13 14.43 11.85 4.27
C GLY A 13 13.46 10.91 5.00
N ASN A 14 13.97 9.84 5.60
CA ASN A 14 13.26 8.90 6.46
C ASN A 14 14.23 8.18 7.39
N SER A 15 13.70 7.52 8.42
CA SER A 15 14.46 6.53 9.20
C SER A 15 14.68 5.26 8.37
N VAL A 16 15.78 4.54 8.64
CA VAL A 16 16.08 3.22 8.05
C VAL A 16 16.04 2.18 9.16
N TYR A 17 15.32 1.08 8.93
CA TYR A 17 15.08 0.03 9.92
C TYR A 17 15.77 -1.27 9.46
N PHE A 18 16.99 -1.49 9.94
CA PHE A 18 17.70 -2.76 9.78
C PHE A 18 17.24 -3.75 10.87
N PRO A 19 17.53 -5.05 10.72
CA PRO A 19 17.37 -6.02 11.80
C PRO A 19 18.13 -5.57 13.06
N ASP A 20 17.39 -5.48 14.18
CA ASP A 20 17.82 -4.98 15.51
C ASP A 20 18.54 -3.61 15.54
N PHE A 21 18.53 -2.83 14.46
CA PHE A 21 19.22 -1.54 14.39
C PHE A 21 18.46 -0.49 13.57
N VAL A 22 18.37 0.73 14.09
CA VAL A 22 17.66 1.83 13.43
C VAL A 22 18.63 2.99 13.18
N VAL A 23 18.66 3.50 11.95
CA VAL A 23 19.26 4.80 11.64
C VAL A 23 18.13 5.82 11.63
N PRO A 24 17.91 6.60 12.72
CA PRO A 24 16.73 7.44 12.82
C PRO A 24 16.87 8.72 11.99
N MET A 25 15.75 9.25 11.48
CA MET A 25 15.72 10.54 10.78
C MET A 25 16.05 11.72 11.70
N LEU A 26 15.66 11.63 12.98
CA LEU A 26 15.88 12.64 14.01
C LEU A 26 16.68 12.05 15.18
N PRO A 27 17.57 12.83 15.84
CA PRO A 27 18.34 12.37 17.01
C PRO A 27 17.47 11.74 18.10
N GLU A 28 17.99 10.72 18.76
CA GLU A 28 17.23 9.88 19.71
C GLU A 28 16.66 10.63 20.90
N ILE A 29 17.36 11.67 21.38
CA ILE A 29 16.86 12.57 22.43
C ILE A 29 15.53 13.27 22.06
N LEU A 30 15.23 13.37 20.76
CA LEU A 30 13.95 13.83 20.24
C LEU A 30 13.04 12.65 19.90
N SER A 31 13.47 11.74 19.03
CA SER A 31 12.61 10.65 18.50
C SER A 31 12.19 9.64 19.58
N ASN A 32 13.08 9.31 20.52
CA ASN A 32 12.83 8.44 21.69
C ASN A 32 12.58 9.25 22.98
N GLY A 33 12.63 10.59 22.93
CA GLY A 33 12.57 11.48 24.10
C GLY A 33 11.42 12.49 24.05
N LEU A 34 11.69 13.69 23.52
CA LEU A 34 10.75 14.82 23.54
C LEU A 34 9.57 14.69 22.55
N CYS A 35 9.79 14.12 21.37
CA CYS A 35 8.73 13.87 20.38
C CYS A 35 8.00 12.54 20.62
N SER A 36 8.60 11.64 21.42
CA SER A 36 7.98 10.36 21.78
C SER A 36 6.79 10.58 22.70
N LEU A 37 5.61 10.05 22.34
CA LEU A 37 4.37 10.11 23.11
C LEU A 37 4.39 9.11 24.28
N LYS A 38 5.31 9.35 25.22
CA LYS A 38 5.50 8.53 26.43
C LYS A 38 4.27 8.59 27.34
N PRO A 39 3.99 7.52 28.10
CA PRO A 39 2.87 7.50 29.04
C PRO A 39 3.11 8.44 30.22
N LEU A 40 2.02 8.99 30.77
CA LEU A 40 1.97 9.78 32.01
C LEU A 40 2.90 11.00 32.04
N VAL A 41 3.23 11.56 30.86
CA VAL A 41 4.00 12.81 30.72
C VAL A 41 3.42 13.67 29.59
N ASP A 42 3.43 14.98 29.80
CA ASP A 42 2.85 15.93 28.85
C ASP A 42 3.67 16.03 27.56
N ARG A 43 2.97 16.13 26.43
CA ARG A 43 3.55 16.18 25.09
C ARG A 43 2.77 17.11 24.18
N LEU A 44 3.51 17.87 23.36
CA LEU A 44 2.92 18.66 22.28
C LEU A 44 2.51 17.73 21.13
N ALA A 45 1.31 17.93 20.60
CA ALA A 45 0.76 17.17 19.48
C ALA A 45 0.12 18.10 18.44
N MET A 46 0.25 17.73 17.17
CA MET A 46 -0.63 18.22 16.10
C MET A 46 -1.77 17.22 15.96
N VAL A 47 -2.99 17.65 16.29
CA VAL A 47 -4.16 16.78 16.39
C VAL A 47 -4.98 16.85 15.09
N CYS A 48 -5.49 15.68 14.67
CA CYS A 48 -6.55 15.57 13.68
C CYS A 48 -7.78 14.99 14.38
N GLU A 49 -8.74 15.84 14.73
CA GLU A 49 -10.06 15.42 15.24
C GLU A 49 -10.92 15.03 14.04
N MET A 50 -11.66 13.92 14.11
CA MET A 50 -12.45 13.42 12.99
C MET A 50 -13.84 12.96 13.45
N THR A 51 -14.86 13.33 12.68
CA THR A 51 -16.21 12.78 12.81
C THR A 51 -16.37 11.65 11.79
N ILE A 52 -16.66 10.44 12.30
CA ILE A 52 -16.89 9.25 11.48
C ILE A 52 -18.35 8.83 11.65
N SER A 53 -19.06 8.66 10.53
CA SER A 53 -20.43 8.14 10.54
C SER A 53 -20.47 6.64 10.87
N ALA A 54 -21.60 6.14 11.37
CA ALA A 54 -21.78 4.70 11.68
C ALA A 54 -21.50 3.76 10.49
N ALA A 55 -21.58 4.27 9.25
CA ALA A 55 -21.23 3.55 8.02
C ALA A 55 -19.72 3.59 7.69
N GLY A 56 -18.84 3.99 8.62
CA GLY A 56 -17.39 4.10 8.45
C GLY A 56 -16.91 5.27 7.58
N ARG A 57 -17.80 6.16 7.14
CA ARG A 57 -17.44 7.29 6.26
C ARG A 57 -17.03 8.51 7.09
N LEU A 58 -15.85 9.05 6.82
CA LEU A 58 -15.35 10.34 7.33
C LEU A 58 -16.27 11.49 6.86
N SER A 59 -17.01 12.09 7.81
CA SER A 59 -17.98 13.17 7.56
C SER A 59 -17.48 14.56 7.94
N GLY A 60 -16.50 14.67 8.85
CA GLY A 60 -15.90 15.94 9.26
C GLY A 60 -14.50 15.77 9.82
N TYR A 61 -13.69 16.83 9.81
CA TYR A 61 -12.35 16.86 10.39
C TYR A 61 -11.96 18.26 10.87
N LYS A 62 -11.07 18.33 11.85
CA LYS A 62 -10.44 19.58 12.33
C LYS A 62 -8.95 19.35 12.64
N PHE A 63 -8.17 20.42 12.59
CA PHE A 63 -6.74 20.45 12.91
C PHE A 63 -6.43 21.55 13.93
N TYR A 64 -5.64 21.21 14.93
CA TYR A 64 -5.18 22.12 15.99
C TYR A 64 -3.92 21.61 16.69
N GLU A 65 -3.23 22.51 17.39
CA GLU A 65 -2.16 22.16 18.32
C GLU A 65 -2.75 21.84 19.70
N ALA A 66 -2.19 20.85 20.40
CA ALA A 66 -2.62 20.47 21.74
C ALA A 66 -1.45 20.06 22.65
N VAL A 67 -1.69 20.10 23.95
CA VAL A 67 -0.94 19.30 24.95
C VAL A 67 -1.75 18.04 25.20
N ILE A 68 -1.09 16.87 25.20
CA ILE A 68 -1.70 15.58 25.53
C ILE A 68 -0.84 14.83 26.54
N GLN A 69 -1.48 13.98 27.35
CA GLN A 69 -0.81 13.05 28.25
C GLN A 69 -1.27 11.62 27.93
N SER A 70 -0.38 10.75 27.47
CA SER A 70 -0.75 9.39 27.07
C SER A 70 -1.06 8.54 28.30
N HIS A 71 -2.26 7.97 28.39
CA HIS A 71 -2.71 7.25 29.59
C HIS A 71 -2.12 5.83 29.71
N ALA A 72 -1.58 5.25 28.64
CA ALA A 72 -0.95 3.93 28.65
C ALA A 72 0.07 3.74 27.52
N ARG A 73 1.13 2.96 27.77
CA ARG A 73 2.00 2.39 26.72
C ARG A 73 1.61 0.93 26.50
N LEU A 74 0.92 0.67 25.39
CA LEU A 74 0.43 -0.67 25.03
C LEU A 74 1.24 -1.26 23.85
N THR A 75 1.11 -2.58 23.65
CA THR A 75 1.67 -3.29 22.50
C THR A 75 0.54 -3.99 21.73
N TYR A 76 0.71 -4.21 20.42
CA TYR A 76 -0.32 -4.86 19.59
C TYR A 76 -0.72 -6.25 20.10
N ASN A 77 0.21 -7.00 20.71
CA ASN A 77 -0.10 -8.29 21.32
C ASN A 77 -1.04 -8.10 22.52
N LYS A 78 -0.69 -7.24 23.49
CA LYS A 78 -1.57 -6.93 24.64
C LYS A 78 -2.94 -6.43 24.20
N VAL A 79 -3.00 -5.54 23.20
CA VAL A 79 -4.27 -4.98 22.71
C VAL A 79 -5.11 -6.01 21.95
N GLY A 80 -4.49 -6.95 21.23
CA GLY A 80 -5.18 -8.11 20.66
C GLY A 80 -5.83 -8.94 21.76
N THR A 81 -5.02 -9.52 22.64
CA THR A 81 -5.48 -10.41 23.72
C THR A 81 -6.49 -9.75 24.67
N MET A 82 -6.48 -8.42 24.85
CA MET A 82 -7.55 -7.71 25.59
C MET A 82 -8.86 -7.53 24.82
N LEU A 83 -8.81 -7.43 23.49
CA LEU A 83 -9.95 -7.24 22.58
C LEU A 83 -10.50 -8.54 21.98
N ASP A 84 -9.77 -9.65 22.15
CA ASP A 84 -10.23 -10.99 21.86
C ASP A 84 -11.03 -11.48 23.09
N ASP A 85 -12.25 -12.00 22.88
CA ASP A 85 -13.19 -12.35 23.96
C ASP A 85 -12.89 -13.71 24.63
N ASP A 86 -11.62 -14.13 24.66
CA ASP A 86 -11.12 -15.33 25.36
C ASP A 86 -10.62 -15.01 26.78
N SER A 87 -10.43 -16.02 27.62
CA SER A 87 -9.98 -15.85 29.01
C SER A 87 -8.50 -15.50 29.17
N ALA A 88 -7.67 -15.62 28.13
CA ALA A 88 -6.26 -15.20 28.19
C ALA A 88 -6.13 -13.66 28.28
N GLY A 89 -7.19 -12.93 27.95
CA GLY A 89 -7.29 -11.49 28.12
C GLY A 89 -7.58 -11.00 29.56
N ASP A 90 -8.05 -11.83 30.48
CA ASP A 90 -8.67 -11.34 31.73
C ASP A 90 -7.70 -10.59 32.66
N GLU A 91 -6.50 -11.11 32.89
CA GLU A 91 -5.48 -10.42 33.70
C GLU A 91 -5.08 -9.07 33.09
N LEU A 92 -4.99 -8.99 31.76
CA LEU A 92 -4.67 -7.76 31.04
C LEU A 92 -5.84 -6.77 31.09
N ARG A 93 -7.09 -7.25 30.96
CA ARG A 93 -8.30 -6.44 31.08
C ARG A 93 -8.46 -5.86 32.48
N ALA A 94 -8.04 -6.58 33.53
CA ALA A 94 -7.94 -6.07 34.88
C ALA A 94 -6.80 -5.03 35.02
N GLN A 95 -5.58 -5.33 34.54
CA GLN A 95 -4.43 -4.43 34.58
C GLN A 95 -4.65 -3.09 33.84
N TYR A 96 -5.49 -3.08 32.80
CA TYR A 96 -5.77 -1.92 31.95
C TYR A 96 -7.25 -1.49 31.94
N GLN A 97 -8.01 -1.84 32.98
CA GLN A 97 -9.45 -1.59 33.10
C GLN A 97 -9.84 -0.14 32.73
N GLN A 98 -9.03 0.84 33.14
CA GLN A 98 -9.19 2.27 32.88
C GLN A 98 -9.13 2.69 31.41
N VAL A 99 -8.51 1.90 30.51
CA VAL A 99 -8.50 2.15 29.06
C VAL A 99 -9.38 1.18 28.26
N MET A 100 -9.87 0.10 28.87
CA MET A 100 -10.71 -0.90 28.18
C MET A 100 -11.97 -0.34 27.48
N PRO A 101 -12.72 0.63 28.05
CA PRO A 101 -13.85 1.25 27.34
C PRO A 101 -13.42 1.89 26.02
N HIS A 102 -12.30 2.63 26.03
CA HIS A 102 -11.78 3.32 24.85
C HIS A 102 -11.22 2.34 23.81
N LEU A 103 -10.56 1.26 24.24
CA LEU A 103 -10.12 0.19 23.34
C LEU A 103 -11.30 -0.50 22.65
N ARG A 104 -12.40 -0.76 23.38
CA ARG A 104 -13.65 -1.27 22.80
C ARG A 104 -14.25 -0.30 21.79
N SER A 105 -14.32 1.00 22.09
CA SER A 105 -14.76 2.02 21.12
C SER A 105 -13.89 2.05 19.84
N LEU A 106 -12.57 1.88 19.98
CA LEU A 106 -11.66 1.79 18.83
C LEU A 106 -11.85 0.50 18.01
N LYS A 107 -12.16 -0.65 18.64
CA LYS A 107 -12.55 -1.88 17.92
C LYS A 107 -13.84 -1.68 17.13
N SER A 108 -14.86 -1.05 17.72
CA SER A 108 -16.11 -0.71 17.02
C SER A 108 -15.89 0.23 15.82
N LEU A 109 -15.06 1.26 16.01
CA LEU A 109 -14.65 2.18 14.94
C LEU A 109 -13.91 1.43 13.82
N TYR A 110 -12.95 0.57 14.16
CA TYR A 110 -12.22 -0.25 13.20
C TYR A 110 -13.16 -1.13 12.36
N THR A 111 -14.14 -1.81 12.97
CA THR A 111 -15.12 -2.63 12.23
C THR A 111 -15.90 -1.80 11.21
N ALA A 112 -16.32 -0.58 11.58
CA ALA A 112 -17.01 0.32 10.65
C ALA A 112 -16.09 0.85 9.52
N LEU A 113 -14.87 1.27 9.85
CA LEU A 113 -13.86 1.70 8.87
C LEU A 113 -13.52 0.58 7.88
N ARG A 114 -13.32 -0.65 8.38
CA ARG A 114 -13.00 -1.85 7.60
C ARG A 114 -14.11 -2.18 6.60
N ALA A 115 -15.37 -2.22 7.04
CA ALA A 115 -16.51 -2.40 6.15
C ALA A 115 -16.63 -1.27 5.10
N SER A 116 -16.23 -0.04 5.43
CA SER A 116 -16.15 1.07 4.47
C SER A 116 -14.90 1.03 3.58
N ARG A 117 -13.87 0.26 3.90
CA ARG A 117 -12.71 -0.02 3.03
C ARG A 117 -13.04 -1.09 2.01
N GLU A 118 -13.69 -2.16 2.44
CA GLU A 118 -14.13 -3.25 1.56
C GLU A 118 -15.13 -2.73 0.52
N LYS A 119 -16.20 -2.02 0.93
CA LYS A 119 -17.18 -1.38 0.03
C LYS A 119 -16.60 -0.34 -0.94
N ARG A 120 -15.35 0.10 -0.75
CA ARG A 120 -14.67 1.08 -1.60
C ARG A 120 -13.81 0.42 -2.69
N GLY A 121 -13.74 -0.90 -2.76
CA GLY A 121 -12.87 -1.60 -3.72
C GLY A 121 -11.38 -1.50 -3.37
N ALA A 122 -11.01 -1.13 -2.13
CA ALA A 122 -9.61 -1.09 -1.75
C ALA A 122 -9.03 -2.51 -1.74
N MET A 123 -7.89 -2.70 -2.40
CA MET A 123 -7.18 -3.98 -2.39
C MET A 123 -6.59 -4.26 -1.00
N ASP A 124 -6.62 -5.53 -0.61
CA ASP A 124 -5.97 -6.05 0.58
C ASP A 124 -5.35 -7.40 0.17
N PHE A 125 -4.02 -7.48 0.22
CA PHE A 125 -3.28 -8.67 -0.18
C PHE A 125 -2.60 -9.26 1.05
N ASP A 126 -2.79 -10.56 1.28
CA ASP A 126 -2.16 -11.29 2.38
C ASP A 126 -0.67 -11.52 2.06
N THR A 127 0.19 -10.62 2.53
CA THR A 127 1.65 -10.77 2.47
C THR A 127 2.21 -11.17 3.83
N VAL A 128 2.98 -12.25 3.88
CA VAL A 128 3.66 -12.70 5.11
C VAL A 128 4.94 -11.90 5.31
N GLU A 129 4.87 -10.84 6.13
CA GLU A 129 6.07 -10.18 6.64
C GLU A 129 6.80 -11.12 7.62
N THR A 130 8.14 -11.06 7.63
CA THR A 130 8.98 -11.89 8.50
C THR A 130 9.88 -11.03 9.37
N ARG A 131 10.24 -11.57 10.55
CA ARG A 131 11.13 -10.95 11.53
C ARG A 131 12.27 -11.91 11.87
N VAL A 132 13.49 -11.40 11.83
CA VAL A 132 14.68 -12.09 12.36
C VAL A 132 14.63 -12.09 13.88
N VAL A 133 14.86 -13.25 14.50
CA VAL A 133 15.17 -13.41 15.91
C VAL A 133 16.66 -13.71 16.01
N PHE A 134 17.35 -12.96 16.88
CA PHE A 134 18.79 -13.12 17.10
C PHE A 134 19.08 -13.92 18.37
N ALA A 135 20.14 -14.72 18.32
CA ALA A 135 20.77 -15.36 19.47
C ALA A 135 21.65 -14.36 20.25
N GLU A 136 22.17 -14.76 21.41
CA GLU A 136 23.02 -13.92 22.26
C GLU A 136 24.34 -13.51 21.58
N ASP A 137 24.85 -14.33 20.66
CA ASP A 137 26.04 -14.05 19.83
C ASP A 137 25.75 -13.11 18.63
N ARG A 138 24.50 -12.64 18.51
CA ARG A 138 23.96 -11.81 17.41
C ARG A 138 23.85 -12.49 16.05
N LYS A 139 23.95 -13.82 15.96
CA LYS A 139 23.54 -14.55 14.75
C LYS A 139 22.02 -14.76 14.73
N ILE A 140 21.48 -15.15 13.57
CA ILE A 140 20.08 -15.53 13.45
C ILE A 140 19.84 -16.85 14.20
N ASP A 141 18.94 -16.82 15.18
CA ASP A 141 18.35 -18.01 15.81
C ASP A 141 17.21 -18.57 14.94
N LYS A 142 16.33 -17.69 14.42
CA LYS A 142 15.28 -18.08 13.46
C LYS A 142 14.68 -16.88 12.74
N ILE A 143 14.09 -17.12 11.57
CA ILE A 143 13.21 -16.18 10.86
C ILE A 143 11.77 -16.61 11.12
N VAL A 144 10.91 -15.71 11.62
CA VAL A 144 9.53 -16.03 12.00
C VAL A 144 8.51 -15.11 11.31
N PRO A 145 7.32 -15.59 10.93
CA PRO A 145 6.27 -14.76 10.34
C PRO A 145 5.64 -13.83 11.38
N ILE A 146 5.35 -12.59 10.99
CA ILE A 146 4.71 -11.56 11.82
C ILE A 146 3.18 -11.76 11.79
N LYS A 147 2.58 -12.12 12.93
CA LYS A 147 1.13 -12.30 13.06
C LYS A 147 0.40 -10.94 13.18
N ARG A 148 -0.07 -10.40 12.04
CA ARG A 148 -0.89 -9.16 11.94
C ARG A 148 -2.29 -9.36 12.54
N ASN A 149 -2.40 -9.28 13.87
CA ASN A 149 -3.69 -9.31 14.58
C ASN A 149 -4.52 -8.02 14.37
N ASP A 150 -5.76 -8.02 14.87
CA ASP A 150 -6.69 -6.89 14.70
C ASP A 150 -6.23 -5.58 15.35
N ALA A 151 -5.39 -5.61 16.39
CA ALA A 151 -4.85 -4.39 16.98
C ALA A 151 -3.92 -3.61 16.01
N HIS A 152 -3.19 -4.32 15.13
CA HIS A 152 -2.42 -3.70 14.06
C HIS A 152 -3.36 -3.01 13.05
N LYS A 153 -4.38 -3.74 12.58
CA LYS A 153 -5.35 -3.28 11.57
C LYS A 153 -6.19 -2.10 12.08
N LEU A 154 -6.54 -2.09 13.38
CA LEU A 154 -7.25 -1.02 14.06
C LEU A 154 -6.47 0.30 14.00
N ILE A 155 -5.18 0.27 14.34
CA ILE A 155 -4.32 1.45 14.24
C ILE A 155 -4.12 1.85 12.78
N GLU A 156 -3.91 0.89 11.88
CA GLU A 156 -3.78 1.12 10.44
C GLU A 156 -4.97 1.90 9.86
N GLU A 157 -6.21 1.43 10.03
CA GLU A 157 -7.41 2.12 9.52
C GLU A 157 -7.59 3.51 10.16
N CYS A 158 -7.25 3.70 11.45
CA CYS A 158 -7.25 5.01 12.09
C CYS A 158 -6.22 5.97 11.45
N MET A 159 -5.01 5.47 11.16
CA MET A 159 -3.96 6.27 10.50
C MET A 159 -4.32 6.57 9.03
N LEU A 160 -4.93 5.61 8.31
CA LEU A 160 -5.46 5.82 6.96
C LEU A 160 -6.51 6.94 6.95
N CYS A 161 -7.43 6.94 7.93
CA CYS A 161 -8.47 7.96 8.03
C CYS A 161 -7.89 9.37 8.25
N ALA A 162 -6.95 9.53 9.20
CA ALA A 162 -6.27 10.80 9.47
C ALA A 162 -5.45 11.30 8.27
N ASN A 163 -4.80 10.39 7.55
CA ASN A 163 -4.06 10.67 6.32
C ASN A 163 -4.98 11.17 5.18
N VAL A 164 -6.20 10.63 5.05
CA VAL A 164 -7.22 11.09 4.09
C VAL A 164 -7.84 12.43 4.50
N ALA A 165 -8.14 12.62 5.79
CA ALA A 165 -8.60 13.91 6.32
C ALA A 165 -7.57 15.02 6.03
N THR A 166 -6.29 14.73 6.25
CA THR A 166 -5.19 15.66 5.99
C THR A 166 -5.03 15.98 4.51
N ALA A 167 -5.16 14.98 3.62
CA ALA A 167 -5.14 15.22 2.18
C ALA A 167 -6.27 16.16 1.75
N ARG A 168 -7.51 15.88 2.19
CA ARG A 168 -8.68 16.74 1.89
C ARG A 168 -8.53 18.17 2.40
N PHE A 169 -7.92 18.36 3.57
CA PHE A 169 -7.66 19.68 4.15
C PHE A 169 -6.64 20.48 3.34
N ILE A 170 -5.55 19.85 2.92
CA ILE A 170 -4.48 20.50 2.15
C ILE A 170 -4.96 20.87 0.74
N MET A 171 -5.74 20.00 0.09
CA MET A 171 -6.40 20.29 -1.19
C MET A 171 -7.35 21.51 -1.09
N SER A 172 -8.21 21.55 -0.06
CA SER A 172 -9.18 22.65 0.10
C SER A 172 -8.50 23.98 0.41
N ALA A 173 -7.40 23.95 1.16
CA ALA A 173 -6.53 25.09 1.41
C ALA A 173 -5.63 25.48 0.20
N LYS A 174 -5.55 24.64 -0.84
CA LYS A 174 -4.67 24.80 -2.03
C LYS A 174 -3.19 24.99 -1.68
N MET A 175 -2.75 24.40 -0.57
CA MET A 175 -1.38 24.54 -0.08
C MET A 175 -0.43 23.64 -0.91
N PRO A 176 0.68 24.17 -1.46
CA PRO A 176 1.72 23.33 -2.06
C PRO A 176 2.23 22.33 -1.01
N SER A 177 2.08 21.03 -1.25
CA SER A 177 2.44 19.99 -0.30
C SER A 177 2.66 18.67 -1.01
N LEU A 178 3.14 17.65 -0.28
CA LEU A 178 3.30 16.30 -0.81
C LEU A 178 2.04 15.48 -0.57
N TYR A 179 1.55 14.82 -1.62
CA TYR A 179 0.62 13.71 -1.55
C TYR A 179 1.39 12.40 -1.69
N ARG A 180 0.84 11.31 -1.14
CA ARG A 180 1.35 9.96 -1.36
C ARG A 180 0.53 9.35 -2.49
N VAL A 181 1.08 9.45 -3.70
CA VAL A 181 0.44 9.01 -4.94
C VAL A 181 0.75 7.53 -5.20
N HIS A 182 -0.23 6.80 -5.72
CA HIS A 182 -0.03 5.48 -6.32
C HIS A 182 -0.83 5.45 -7.62
N ASP A 183 -0.12 5.58 -8.74
CA ASP A 183 -0.69 5.51 -10.10
C ASP A 183 -1.27 4.10 -10.38
N ALA A 184 -2.17 4.00 -11.36
CA ALA A 184 -2.67 2.71 -11.84
C ALA A 184 -1.54 1.80 -12.42
N PRO A 185 -1.79 0.49 -12.57
CA PRO A 185 -0.93 -0.44 -13.30
C PRO A 185 -0.62 0.06 -14.72
N LYS A 186 0.64 -0.10 -15.17
CA LYS A 186 1.04 0.29 -16.53
C LYS A 186 0.50 -0.70 -17.56
N THR A 187 0.13 -0.22 -18.74
CA THR A 187 -0.48 -1.03 -19.83
C THR A 187 0.29 -2.32 -20.14
N GLU A 188 1.63 -2.26 -20.23
CA GLU A 188 2.49 -3.44 -20.47
C GLU A 188 2.36 -4.49 -19.35
N ARG A 189 2.27 -4.04 -18.09
CA ARG A 189 2.09 -4.90 -16.90
C ARG A 189 0.68 -5.47 -16.83
N LEU A 190 -0.33 -4.67 -17.17
CA LEU A 190 -1.73 -5.09 -17.24
C LEU A 190 -1.96 -6.14 -18.34
N GLN A 191 -1.40 -5.95 -19.53
CA GLN A 191 -1.43 -6.92 -20.63
C GLN A 191 -0.73 -8.23 -20.27
N SER A 192 0.39 -8.14 -19.54
CA SER A 192 1.10 -9.32 -19.00
C SER A 192 0.24 -10.08 -17.99
N LEU A 193 -0.37 -9.38 -17.03
CA LEU A 193 -1.28 -9.95 -16.04
C LEU A 193 -2.51 -10.60 -16.70
N ARG A 194 -3.16 -9.94 -17.67
CA ARG A 194 -4.30 -10.51 -18.41
C ARG A 194 -3.91 -11.77 -19.19
N SER A 195 -2.75 -11.77 -19.83
CA SER A 195 -2.24 -12.93 -20.58
C SER A 195 -1.97 -14.13 -19.65
N TYR A 196 -1.49 -13.88 -18.42
CA TYR A 196 -1.33 -14.89 -17.38
C TYR A 196 -2.68 -15.42 -16.87
N LEU A 197 -3.63 -14.52 -16.54
CA LEU A 197 -4.97 -14.89 -16.05
C LEU A 197 -5.77 -15.70 -17.08
N ALA A 198 -5.69 -15.33 -18.37
CA ALA A 198 -6.40 -16.02 -19.44
C ALA A 198 -5.98 -17.51 -19.59
N GLU A 199 -4.71 -17.86 -19.36
CA GLU A 199 -4.29 -19.27 -19.34
C GLU A 199 -4.87 -20.08 -18.15
N LEU A 200 -5.33 -19.40 -17.10
CA LEU A 200 -5.99 -19.98 -15.92
C LEU A 200 -7.52 -20.01 -16.04
N GLY A 201 -8.09 -19.49 -17.14
CA GLY A 201 -9.53 -19.28 -17.31
C GLY A 201 -10.08 -18.16 -16.41
N LEU A 202 -9.26 -17.17 -16.07
CA LEU A 202 -9.61 -16.02 -15.26
C LEU A 202 -9.51 -14.73 -16.10
N GLU A 203 -10.31 -13.73 -15.74
CA GLU A 203 -10.31 -12.42 -16.38
C GLU A 203 -10.24 -11.31 -15.32
N LEU A 204 -9.62 -10.19 -15.67
CA LEU A 204 -9.61 -8.96 -14.87
C LEU A 204 -10.50 -7.94 -15.57
N GLY A 205 -11.50 -7.44 -14.84
CA GLY A 205 -12.52 -6.49 -15.32
C GLY A 205 -12.00 -5.10 -15.70
N GLY A 206 -12.91 -4.13 -15.84
CA GLY A 206 -12.59 -2.72 -16.10
C GLY A 206 -11.96 -2.37 -17.46
N GLN A 207 -11.79 -3.34 -18.37
CA GLN A 207 -11.20 -3.13 -19.70
C GLN A 207 -9.83 -2.41 -19.62
N ASP A 208 -9.47 -1.51 -20.54
CA ASP A 208 -8.11 -0.94 -20.60
C ASP A 208 -7.69 -0.14 -19.35
N ASP A 209 -8.65 0.40 -18.59
CA ASP A 209 -8.45 1.22 -17.38
C ASP A 209 -9.14 0.59 -16.15
N PRO A 210 -8.64 -0.54 -15.60
CA PRO A 210 -9.28 -1.26 -14.49
C PRO A 210 -9.20 -0.49 -13.17
N GLU A 211 -10.30 -0.51 -12.41
CA GLU A 211 -10.37 0.13 -11.09
C GLU A 211 -9.87 -0.81 -9.98
N PRO A 212 -9.55 -0.28 -8.77
CA PRO A 212 -9.21 -1.12 -7.62
C PRO A 212 -10.29 -2.17 -7.28
N GLY A 213 -11.56 -1.84 -7.56
CA GLY A 213 -12.70 -2.75 -7.41
C GLY A 213 -12.65 -3.98 -8.32
N ASP A 214 -12.11 -3.88 -9.54
CA ASP A 214 -11.92 -5.05 -10.42
C ASP A 214 -10.88 -6.01 -9.85
N TYR A 215 -9.79 -5.47 -9.30
CA TYR A 215 -8.77 -6.26 -8.60
C TYR A 215 -9.30 -6.89 -7.31
N GLN A 216 -10.17 -6.20 -6.57
CA GLN A 216 -10.83 -6.76 -5.38
C GLN A 216 -11.78 -7.92 -5.75
N GLN A 217 -12.58 -7.77 -6.81
CA GLN A 217 -13.46 -8.83 -7.33
C GLN A 217 -12.65 -10.06 -7.81
N LEU A 218 -11.52 -9.83 -8.48
CA LEU A 218 -10.60 -10.92 -8.84
C LEU A 218 -10.00 -11.58 -7.59
N ALA A 219 -9.55 -10.81 -6.59
CA ALA A 219 -9.02 -11.35 -5.34
C ALA A 219 -10.05 -12.19 -4.56
N ALA A 220 -11.33 -11.83 -4.62
CA ALA A 220 -12.42 -12.60 -4.04
C ALA A 220 -12.72 -13.88 -4.84
N SER A 221 -12.78 -13.83 -6.17
CA SER A 221 -13.10 -15.02 -6.99
C SER A 221 -12.00 -16.10 -7.01
N ILE A 222 -10.78 -15.75 -6.59
CA ILE A 222 -9.67 -16.71 -6.39
C ILE A 222 -9.53 -17.22 -4.95
N SER A 223 -10.43 -16.87 -4.01
CA SER A 223 -10.22 -17.07 -2.56
C SER A 223 -9.89 -18.53 -2.19
N GLU A 224 -10.61 -19.48 -2.79
CA GLU A 224 -10.51 -20.93 -2.53
C GLU A 224 -9.56 -21.68 -3.48
N ARG A 225 -8.82 -20.95 -4.34
CA ARG A 225 -7.95 -21.58 -5.34
C ARG A 225 -6.59 -21.96 -4.76
N ALA A 226 -6.14 -23.18 -5.06
CA ALA A 226 -4.80 -23.65 -4.70
C ALA A 226 -3.65 -22.78 -5.28
N ASP A 227 -3.88 -22.05 -6.37
CA ASP A 227 -2.94 -21.10 -6.98
C ASP A 227 -3.19 -19.62 -6.58
N ARG A 228 -4.05 -19.35 -5.58
CA ARG A 228 -4.38 -17.99 -5.08
C ARG A 228 -3.14 -17.12 -4.84
N HIS A 229 -2.17 -17.62 -4.07
CA HIS A 229 -0.97 -16.87 -3.72
C HIS A 229 -0.15 -16.47 -4.97
N VAL A 230 -0.06 -17.38 -5.93
CA VAL A 230 0.62 -17.19 -7.23
C VAL A 230 -0.02 -16.05 -8.02
N ILE A 231 -1.34 -16.03 -8.06
CA ILE A 231 -2.14 -15.00 -8.74
C ILE A 231 -2.03 -13.66 -7.99
N GLN A 232 -2.11 -13.65 -6.66
CA GLN A 232 -1.93 -12.44 -5.83
C GLN A 232 -0.54 -11.81 -6.04
N VAL A 233 0.53 -12.62 -6.11
CA VAL A 233 1.89 -12.15 -6.43
C VAL A 233 1.96 -11.55 -7.83
N MET A 234 1.26 -12.10 -8.82
CA MET A 234 1.17 -11.51 -10.16
C MET A 234 0.36 -10.20 -10.20
N MET A 235 -0.73 -10.11 -9.44
CA MET A 235 -1.51 -8.87 -9.27
C MET A 235 -0.65 -7.77 -8.63
N LEU A 236 0.05 -8.07 -7.53
CA LEU A 236 1.00 -7.17 -6.87
C LEU A 236 2.13 -6.72 -7.81
N ARG A 237 2.72 -7.64 -8.60
CA ARG A 237 3.77 -7.31 -9.58
C ARG A 237 3.28 -6.44 -10.75
N SER A 238 1.98 -6.38 -11.01
CA SER A 238 1.41 -5.49 -12.04
C SER A 238 1.34 -4.01 -11.61
N MET A 239 1.24 -3.76 -10.30
CA MET A 239 1.04 -2.42 -9.72
C MET A 239 2.19 -1.46 -10.01
N SER A 240 1.92 -0.16 -9.91
CA SER A 240 2.97 0.86 -9.89
C SER A 240 3.58 0.98 -8.48
N GLN A 241 4.74 1.63 -8.34
CA GLN A 241 5.30 1.95 -7.03
C GLN A 241 4.71 3.28 -6.55
N ALA A 242 4.28 3.36 -5.29
CA ALA A 242 3.82 4.60 -4.70
C ALA A 242 4.98 5.60 -4.50
N VAL A 243 4.70 6.90 -4.65
CA VAL A 243 5.70 7.99 -4.62
C VAL A 243 5.15 9.23 -3.91
N TYR A 244 6.03 10.14 -3.50
CA TYR A 244 5.66 11.47 -3.03
C TYR A 244 5.63 12.45 -4.20
N SER A 245 4.50 13.14 -4.40
CA SER A 245 4.30 14.08 -5.51
C SER A 245 3.42 15.26 -5.07
N PRO A 246 3.63 16.48 -5.61
CA PRO A 246 2.67 17.57 -5.46
C PRO A 246 1.38 17.40 -6.29
N GLU A 247 1.31 16.40 -7.17
CA GLU A 247 0.16 16.18 -8.07
C GLU A 247 -0.95 15.36 -7.39
N GLU A 248 -2.19 15.85 -7.47
CA GLU A 248 -3.39 15.25 -6.84
C GLU A 248 -3.95 14.07 -7.64
N LYS A 249 -3.16 12.99 -7.72
CA LYS A 249 -3.44 11.77 -8.52
C LYS A 249 -4.12 10.62 -7.76
N GLY A 250 -4.36 10.79 -6.46
CA GLY A 250 -4.92 9.74 -5.61
C GLY A 250 -3.99 8.54 -5.39
N HIS A 251 -4.55 7.46 -4.84
CA HIS A 251 -3.79 6.27 -4.44
C HIS A 251 -4.56 4.98 -4.78
N PHE A 252 -4.29 4.42 -5.96
CA PHE A 252 -4.95 3.25 -6.53
C PHE A 252 -5.05 2.09 -5.52
N GLY A 253 -3.93 1.71 -4.91
CA GLY A 253 -3.84 0.61 -3.93
C GLY A 253 -4.77 0.69 -2.72
N LEU A 254 -5.29 1.88 -2.37
CA LEU A 254 -6.15 2.10 -1.20
C LEU A 254 -7.57 2.56 -1.60
N ALA A 255 -7.85 2.65 -2.90
CA ALA A 255 -9.06 3.26 -3.46
C ALA A 255 -9.39 4.63 -2.83
N TYR A 256 -8.40 5.52 -2.74
CA TYR A 256 -8.59 6.90 -2.28
C TYR A 256 -8.29 7.89 -3.40
N SER A 257 -9.20 8.85 -3.63
CA SER A 257 -8.99 9.96 -4.58
C SER A 257 -7.92 10.96 -4.12
N ALA A 258 -7.64 11.01 -2.80
CA ALA A 258 -6.58 11.83 -2.23
C ALA A 258 -6.02 11.16 -0.96
N TYR A 259 -4.69 11.16 -0.81
CA TYR A 259 -3.99 10.53 0.30
C TYR A 259 -2.64 11.22 0.53
N THR A 260 -2.25 11.44 1.78
CA THR A 260 -0.91 11.94 2.16
C THR A 260 -0.46 11.32 3.47
N HIS A 261 0.84 11.33 3.73
CA HIS A 261 1.40 10.85 4.99
C HIS A 261 1.49 11.99 6.01
N PHE A 262 0.72 11.89 7.09
CA PHE A 262 0.66 12.84 8.22
C PHE A 262 1.13 12.22 9.55
N THR A 263 0.93 10.91 9.73
CA THR A 263 0.98 10.24 11.03
C THR A 263 2.36 9.75 11.50
N SER A 264 3.47 10.21 10.90
CA SER A 264 4.83 9.77 11.28
C SER A 264 5.96 10.81 11.08
N PRO A 265 5.80 12.08 11.49
CA PRO A 265 6.81 13.16 11.30
C PRO A 265 8.16 12.89 11.96
N ILE A 266 8.23 11.97 12.94
CA ILE A 266 9.47 11.58 13.62
C ILE A 266 10.40 10.75 12.72
N ARG A 267 9.84 10.03 11.73
CA ARG A 267 10.55 9.03 10.90
C ARG A 267 10.38 9.23 9.38
N ARG A 268 9.62 10.21 8.94
CA ARG A 268 9.38 10.56 7.53
C ARG A 268 9.36 12.08 7.35
N TYR A 269 10.19 12.60 6.45
CA TYR A 269 10.29 14.03 6.16
C TYR A 269 9.05 14.58 5.43
N PRO A 270 8.34 13.83 4.54
CA PRO A 270 7.06 14.26 3.98
C PRO A 270 6.02 14.61 5.04
N ASP A 271 5.84 13.78 6.08
CA ASP A 271 4.95 14.07 7.20
C ASP A 271 5.37 15.35 7.94
N LEU A 272 6.68 15.58 8.11
CA LEU A 272 7.19 16.80 8.74
C LEU A 272 6.94 18.06 7.89
N LEU A 273 6.89 17.94 6.56
CA LEU A 273 6.48 19.02 5.65
C LEU A 273 4.97 19.26 5.70
N VAL A 274 4.16 18.19 5.75
CA VAL A 274 2.70 18.23 5.92
C VAL A 274 2.34 18.93 7.25
N HIS A 275 3.03 18.61 8.35
CA HIS A 275 2.86 19.30 9.64
C HIS A 275 3.19 20.79 9.56
N ARG A 276 4.18 21.21 8.77
CA ARG A 276 4.48 22.64 8.53
C ARG A 276 3.36 23.34 7.77
N ALA A 277 2.76 22.69 6.77
CA ALA A 277 1.64 23.26 6.02
C ALA A 277 0.41 23.47 6.93
N ILE A 278 0.05 22.46 7.71
CA ILE A 278 -1.05 22.53 8.69
C ILE A 278 -0.78 23.63 9.73
N ARG A 279 0.42 23.66 10.33
CA ARG A 279 0.80 24.67 11.32
C ARG A 279 0.75 26.09 10.74
N SER A 280 1.24 26.29 9.53
CA SER A 280 1.15 27.59 8.85
C SER A 280 -0.29 28.04 8.62
N LEU A 281 -1.22 27.12 8.33
CA LEU A 281 -2.64 27.47 8.21
C LEU A 281 -3.21 27.89 9.57
N ILE A 282 -2.92 27.16 10.64
CA ILE A 282 -3.36 27.48 12.01
C ILE A 282 -2.88 28.89 12.43
N HIS A 283 -1.62 29.25 12.19
CA HIS A 283 -1.08 30.58 12.49
C HIS A 283 -1.26 31.64 11.37
N SER A 284 -2.04 31.35 10.32
CA SER A 284 -2.42 32.34 9.30
C SER A 284 -3.78 32.99 9.59
N GLN A 285 -4.16 33.99 8.80
CA GLN A 285 -5.51 34.57 8.76
C GLN A 285 -6.54 33.68 8.02
N SER A 286 -6.31 32.36 7.94
CA SER A 286 -7.24 31.44 7.28
C SER A 286 -8.49 31.20 8.13
N GLU A 287 -9.66 31.40 7.51
CA GLU A 287 -10.99 31.18 8.11
C GLU A 287 -11.59 29.79 7.78
N LEU A 288 -10.76 28.85 7.33
CA LEU A 288 -11.22 27.48 7.07
C LEU A 288 -11.76 26.84 8.35
N SER A 289 -13.03 26.40 8.34
CA SER A 289 -13.74 25.81 9.49
C SER A 289 -13.13 24.52 10.04
N ALA A 290 -12.19 23.90 9.30
CA ALA A 290 -11.37 22.79 9.77
C ALA A 290 -10.17 23.23 10.63
N ILE A 291 -9.95 24.53 10.85
CA ILE A 291 -8.91 25.07 11.74
C ILE A 291 -9.55 25.41 13.08
N VAL A 292 -9.02 24.87 14.16
CA VAL A 292 -9.39 25.29 15.53
C VAL A 292 -8.23 26.04 16.16
N ARG A 293 -8.57 27.13 16.85
CA ARG A 293 -7.66 27.99 17.62
C ARG A 293 -8.26 28.16 19.02
N PRO A 294 -7.48 28.11 20.11
CA PRO A 294 -7.97 28.42 21.44
C PRO A 294 -8.31 29.91 21.60
N ASP A 295 -9.05 30.26 22.64
CA ASP A 295 -9.30 31.65 23.00
C ASP A 295 -7.98 32.41 23.23
N LYS A 296 -7.92 33.67 22.78
CA LYS A 296 -6.73 34.54 22.85
C LYS A 296 -5.50 33.99 22.09
N PHE A 297 -5.69 33.08 21.13
CA PHE A 297 -4.61 32.55 20.29
C PHE A 297 -3.83 33.65 19.57
N VAL A 298 -2.51 33.66 19.75
CA VAL A 298 -1.60 34.59 19.07
C VAL A 298 -0.99 33.89 17.85
N ALA A 299 -1.29 34.43 16.67
CA ALA A 299 -0.66 34.00 15.42
C ALA A 299 0.87 34.25 15.46
N LYS A 300 1.65 33.28 14.97
CA LYS A 300 3.12 33.28 15.00
C LYS A 300 3.69 33.27 13.58
N PRO A 301 4.18 34.42 13.06
CA PRO A 301 4.73 34.51 11.71
C PRO A 301 5.92 33.58 11.45
N GLU A 302 6.62 33.13 12.49
CA GLU A 302 7.74 32.17 12.39
C GLU A 302 7.37 30.81 11.76
N PHE A 303 6.07 30.49 11.69
CA PHE A 303 5.56 29.24 11.12
C PHE A 303 5.03 29.37 9.68
N ALA A 304 5.26 30.49 9.00
CA ALA A 304 4.88 30.69 7.61
C ALA A 304 5.47 29.62 6.66
N TYR A 305 4.61 28.98 5.87
CA TYR A 305 4.97 27.95 4.91
C TYR A 305 5.45 28.56 3.58
N ASN A 306 6.76 28.75 3.46
CA ASN A 306 7.39 29.46 2.33
C ASN A 306 7.90 28.55 1.20
N TYR A 307 7.36 27.33 1.05
CA TYR A 307 7.79 26.42 -0.02
C TYR A 307 7.00 26.66 -1.31
N SER A 308 7.71 26.91 -2.41
CA SER A 308 7.12 26.99 -3.74
C SER A 308 6.76 25.60 -4.28
N ILE A 309 5.86 25.54 -5.28
CA ILE A 309 5.52 24.28 -5.96
C ILE A 309 6.75 23.60 -6.61
N GLU A 310 7.75 24.38 -7.03
CA GLU A 310 9.00 23.86 -7.58
C GLU A 310 9.87 23.19 -6.50
N GLN A 311 9.90 23.77 -5.29
CA GLN A 311 10.59 23.18 -4.14
C GLN A 311 9.86 21.91 -3.67
N VAL A 312 8.53 21.93 -3.58
CA VAL A 312 7.74 20.76 -3.21
C VAL A 312 7.93 19.61 -4.21
N LEU A 313 8.03 19.89 -5.51
CA LEU A 313 8.36 18.89 -6.53
C LEU A 313 9.74 18.23 -6.28
N GLN A 314 10.77 19.04 -6.01
CA GLN A 314 12.12 18.55 -5.69
C GLN A 314 12.15 17.73 -4.39
N LEU A 315 11.38 18.15 -3.37
CA LEU A 315 11.21 17.43 -2.12
C LEU A 315 10.51 16.08 -2.34
N GLY A 316 9.55 16.00 -3.27
CA GLY A 316 8.87 14.75 -3.65
C GLY A 316 9.80 13.76 -4.34
N GLU A 317 10.59 14.21 -5.33
CA GLU A 317 11.62 13.40 -5.99
C GLU A 317 12.64 12.87 -4.97
N HIS A 318 13.14 13.74 -4.09
CA HIS A 318 14.12 13.40 -3.07
C HIS A 318 13.58 12.41 -2.03
N CYS A 319 12.43 12.67 -1.41
CA CYS A 319 11.89 11.76 -0.39
C CYS A 319 11.50 10.39 -0.98
N SER A 320 11.05 10.36 -2.24
CA SER A 320 10.83 9.09 -2.95
C SER A 320 12.13 8.34 -3.27
N MET A 321 13.25 9.05 -3.40
CA MET A 321 14.58 8.46 -3.57
C MET A 321 15.15 7.95 -2.25
N THR A 322 15.00 8.69 -1.14
CA THR A 322 15.48 8.22 0.17
C THR A 322 14.72 7.01 0.68
N GLU A 323 13.42 6.92 0.38
CA GLU A 323 12.57 5.76 0.68
C GLU A 323 13.12 4.51 -0.01
N ARG A 324 13.25 4.51 -1.35
CA ARG A 324 13.84 3.38 -2.09
C ARG A 324 15.27 3.05 -1.63
N ARG A 325 16.10 4.06 -1.37
CA ARG A 325 17.47 3.86 -0.84
C ARG A 325 17.47 3.15 0.51
N ALA A 326 16.46 3.35 1.35
CA ALA A 326 16.30 2.64 2.60
C ALA A 326 15.84 1.19 2.35
N ASP A 327 14.84 0.98 1.50
CA ASP A 327 14.33 -0.36 1.14
C ASP A 327 15.41 -1.24 0.49
N ASP A 328 16.20 -0.67 -0.44
CA ASP A 328 17.34 -1.34 -1.08
C ASP A 328 18.40 -1.74 -0.04
N ALA A 329 18.73 -0.84 0.90
CA ALA A 329 19.75 -1.09 1.92
C ALA A 329 19.31 -2.13 2.98
N THR A 330 18.05 -2.10 3.41
CA THR A 330 17.54 -3.10 4.36
C THR A 330 17.39 -4.47 3.71
N ARG A 331 16.99 -4.53 2.42
CA ARG A 331 17.03 -5.75 1.62
C ARG A 331 18.45 -6.31 1.49
N ASP A 332 19.44 -5.46 1.23
CA ASP A 332 20.85 -5.85 1.10
C ASP A 332 21.39 -6.52 2.38
N VAL A 333 21.10 -5.94 3.55
CA VAL A 333 21.49 -6.49 4.85
C VAL A 333 20.72 -7.78 5.16
N MET A 334 19.41 -7.82 4.87
CA MET A 334 18.60 -9.03 5.00
C MET A 334 19.10 -10.17 4.09
N ALA A 335 19.56 -9.88 2.88
CA ALA A 335 20.10 -10.88 1.97
C ALA A 335 21.42 -11.48 2.50
N TRP A 336 22.32 -10.64 2.99
CA TRP A 336 23.57 -11.11 3.62
C TRP A 336 23.30 -11.97 4.87
N LEU A 337 22.43 -11.50 5.76
CA LEU A 337 22.02 -12.23 6.97
C LEU A 337 21.35 -13.58 6.66
N LYS A 338 20.49 -13.63 5.63
CA LYS A 338 19.89 -14.89 5.15
C LYS A 338 20.94 -15.85 4.59
N CYS A 339 22.01 -15.34 3.97
CA CYS A 339 23.13 -16.17 3.53
C CYS A 339 23.93 -16.70 4.71
N GLU A 340 24.27 -15.87 5.72
CA GLU A 340 24.95 -16.33 6.94
C GLU A 340 24.22 -17.51 7.60
N TYR A 341 22.90 -17.37 7.83
CA TYR A 341 22.07 -18.41 8.43
C TYR A 341 22.08 -19.73 7.61
N MET A 342 22.07 -19.65 6.28
CA MET A 342 22.07 -20.85 5.42
C MET A 342 23.43 -21.55 5.32
N GLN A 343 24.51 -21.03 5.92
CA GLN A 343 25.83 -21.68 5.85
C GLN A 343 25.89 -23.02 6.60
N SER A 344 25.12 -23.19 7.69
CA SER A 344 25.00 -24.48 8.39
C SER A 344 24.17 -25.51 7.60
N GLU A 345 23.32 -25.04 6.70
CA GLU A 345 22.33 -25.85 6.00
C GLU A 345 22.82 -26.40 4.65
N VAL A 346 24.08 -26.16 4.29
CA VAL A 346 24.69 -26.69 3.07
C VAL A 346 24.72 -28.22 3.14
N GLY A 347 24.05 -28.87 2.18
CA GLY A 347 23.85 -30.31 2.15
C GLY A 347 22.48 -30.79 2.63
N ASN A 348 21.67 -29.93 3.27
CA ASN A 348 20.31 -30.26 3.71
C ASN A 348 19.28 -30.08 2.58
N GLU A 349 18.15 -30.78 2.69
CA GLU A 349 17.03 -30.73 1.75
C GLU A 349 15.81 -30.04 2.38
N PHE A 350 15.10 -29.23 1.59
CA PHE A 350 13.99 -28.40 2.03
C PHE A 350 12.83 -28.43 1.02
N GLU A 351 11.60 -28.35 1.50
CA GLU A 351 10.46 -27.97 0.65
C GLU A 351 10.51 -26.47 0.32
N GLY A 352 10.18 -26.11 -0.91
CA GLY A 352 10.11 -24.71 -1.33
C GLY A 352 9.11 -24.45 -2.46
N ILE A 353 8.77 -23.17 -2.63
CA ILE A 353 7.81 -22.69 -3.63
C ILE A 353 8.52 -21.77 -4.61
N VAL A 354 8.30 -21.95 -5.92
CA VAL A 354 8.92 -21.10 -6.96
C VAL A 354 8.36 -19.66 -6.88
N THR A 355 9.19 -18.71 -6.44
CA THR A 355 8.86 -17.27 -6.27
C THR A 355 9.17 -16.42 -7.50
N ALA A 356 10.04 -16.87 -8.40
CA ALA A 356 10.23 -16.26 -9.72
C ALA A 356 10.78 -17.26 -10.74
N VAL A 357 10.45 -17.06 -12.01
CA VAL A 357 11.03 -17.81 -13.12
C VAL A 357 11.73 -16.83 -14.05
N THR A 358 12.95 -17.16 -14.48
CA THR A 358 13.78 -16.35 -15.38
C THR A 358 14.32 -17.18 -16.53
N GLY A 359 15.00 -16.54 -17.48
CA GLY A 359 15.69 -17.25 -18.57
C GLY A 359 16.92 -18.08 -18.15
N PHE A 360 17.42 -17.91 -16.92
CA PHE A 360 18.63 -18.58 -16.42
C PHE A 360 18.39 -19.48 -15.20
N GLY A 361 17.16 -19.54 -14.67
CA GLY A 361 16.87 -20.34 -13.49
C GLY A 361 15.53 -20.02 -12.81
N LEU A 362 15.28 -20.74 -11.73
CA LEU A 362 14.10 -20.63 -10.86
C LEU A 362 14.53 -20.07 -9.51
N PHE A 363 13.89 -19.02 -9.03
CA PHE A 363 14.00 -18.63 -7.62
C PHE A 363 12.97 -19.41 -6.81
N VAL A 364 13.38 -19.94 -5.68
CA VAL A 364 12.58 -20.77 -4.78
C VAL A 364 12.70 -20.20 -3.37
N GLU A 365 11.57 -19.94 -2.71
CA GLU A 365 11.54 -19.62 -1.29
C GLU A 365 11.33 -20.90 -0.48
N LEU A 366 12.22 -21.14 0.49
CA LEU A 366 12.14 -22.27 1.40
C LEU A 366 10.98 -22.09 2.38
N LYS A 367 10.16 -23.13 2.47
CA LYS A 367 9.01 -23.21 3.37
C LYS A 367 9.49 -23.13 4.83
N ASP A 368 8.72 -22.45 5.68
CA ASP A 368 8.95 -22.22 7.12
C ASP A 368 10.24 -21.43 7.49
N VAL A 369 11.26 -21.41 6.62
CA VAL A 369 12.51 -20.63 6.78
C VAL A 369 12.41 -19.25 6.08
N TYR A 370 11.58 -19.12 5.04
CA TYR A 370 11.34 -17.90 4.27
C TYR A 370 12.61 -17.30 3.62
N ILE A 371 13.51 -18.15 3.11
CA ILE A 371 14.74 -17.74 2.43
C ILE A 371 14.68 -18.09 0.94
N GLU A 372 15.01 -17.14 0.08
CA GLU A 372 14.99 -17.27 -1.38
C GLU A 372 16.38 -17.65 -1.91
N GLY A 373 16.45 -18.71 -2.73
CA GLY A 373 17.66 -19.17 -3.41
C GLY A 373 17.39 -19.55 -4.87
N LEU A 374 18.45 -19.81 -5.64
CA LEU A 374 18.41 -19.98 -7.09
C LEU A 374 18.71 -21.43 -7.52
N ILE A 375 17.78 -22.07 -8.21
CA ILE A 375 18.09 -23.23 -9.05
C ILE A 375 18.52 -22.70 -10.43
N HIS A 376 19.82 -22.73 -10.72
CA HIS A 376 20.32 -22.36 -12.04
C HIS A 376 19.88 -23.38 -13.11
N ILE A 377 19.71 -22.94 -14.35
CA ILE A 377 19.23 -23.76 -15.49
C ILE A 377 20.08 -25.02 -15.73
N THR A 378 21.36 -25.03 -15.33
CA THR A 378 22.26 -26.19 -15.42
C THR A 378 22.03 -27.24 -14.34
N ALA A 379 21.38 -26.89 -13.23
CA ALA A 379 20.95 -27.80 -12.17
C ALA A 379 19.52 -28.36 -12.40
N LEU A 380 18.90 -28.03 -13.54
CA LEU A 380 17.66 -28.64 -14.00
C LEU A 380 17.94 -29.91 -14.83
N PRO A 381 17.00 -30.86 -14.92
CA PRO A 381 17.17 -32.09 -15.69
C PRO A 381 17.53 -31.81 -17.17
N LYS A 382 18.55 -32.49 -17.70
CA LYS A 382 19.18 -32.24 -19.01
C LYS A 382 18.18 -32.13 -20.17
N ASP A 383 17.88 -30.89 -20.54
CA ASP A 383 16.97 -30.50 -21.62
C ASP A 383 17.33 -29.09 -22.11
N TYR A 384 16.80 -28.67 -23.27
CA TYR A 384 16.84 -27.28 -23.69
C TYR A 384 15.58 -26.57 -23.17
N TYR A 385 15.73 -25.47 -22.43
CA TYR A 385 14.63 -24.85 -21.70
C TYR A 385 14.24 -23.48 -22.28
N HIS A 386 12.98 -23.37 -22.71
CA HIS A 386 12.40 -22.11 -23.18
C HIS A 386 11.67 -21.37 -22.05
N PHE A 387 11.98 -20.10 -21.84
CA PHE A 387 11.32 -19.24 -20.87
C PHE A 387 10.15 -18.46 -21.49
N GLU A 388 8.92 -18.75 -21.11
CA GLU A 388 7.72 -18.02 -21.52
C GLU A 388 7.44 -16.88 -20.51
N ALA A 389 8.08 -15.72 -20.69
CA ALA A 389 8.06 -14.61 -19.73
C ALA A 389 6.65 -14.15 -19.32
N ALA A 390 5.72 -14.01 -20.27
CA ALA A 390 4.33 -13.60 -20.02
C ALA A 390 3.51 -14.62 -19.20
N LYS A 391 4.03 -15.84 -19.03
CA LYS A 391 3.38 -16.98 -18.36
C LYS A 391 4.16 -17.47 -17.15
N GLN A 392 5.27 -16.79 -16.83
CA GLN A 392 6.14 -17.02 -15.67
C GLN A 392 6.49 -18.51 -15.49
N ARG A 393 6.93 -19.14 -16.60
CA ARG A 393 7.28 -20.56 -16.64
C ARG A 393 8.41 -20.87 -17.62
N MET A 394 9.07 -21.98 -17.37
CA MET A 394 10.15 -22.54 -18.16
C MET A 394 9.73 -23.95 -18.64
N ILE A 395 9.85 -24.21 -19.95
CA ILE A 395 9.44 -25.47 -20.59
C ILE A 395 10.65 -26.16 -21.21
N GLY A 396 10.90 -27.41 -20.84
CA GLY A 396 11.88 -28.26 -21.50
C GLY A 396 11.39 -28.74 -22.87
N GLU A 397 12.19 -28.56 -23.92
CA GLU A 397 11.85 -28.85 -25.30
C GLU A 397 11.57 -30.34 -25.54
N ARG A 398 12.48 -31.21 -25.05
CA ARG A 398 12.47 -32.66 -25.25
C ARG A 398 11.67 -33.40 -24.19
N THR A 399 11.84 -33.05 -22.92
CA THR A 399 11.19 -33.73 -21.79
C THR A 399 9.77 -33.21 -21.54
N ARG A 400 9.44 -32.02 -22.03
CA ARG A 400 8.18 -31.29 -21.74
C ARG A 400 7.90 -31.11 -20.26
N LYS A 401 8.91 -31.23 -19.39
CA LYS A 401 8.86 -30.74 -18.00
C LYS A 401 8.60 -29.24 -18.02
N VAL A 402 7.73 -28.77 -17.12
CA VAL A 402 7.39 -27.36 -16.99
C VAL A 402 7.56 -26.96 -15.54
N PHE A 403 8.34 -25.91 -15.30
CA PHE A 403 8.48 -25.26 -14.00
C PHE A 403 7.82 -23.88 -14.06
N ARG A 404 7.00 -23.55 -13.08
CA ARG A 404 6.11 -22.37 -13.05
C ARG A 404 6.26 -21.65 -11.72
N LEU A 405 5.89 -20.37 -11.70
CA LEU A 405 5.58 -19.69 -10.45
C LEU A 405 4.58 -20.52 -9.63
N GLY A 406 4.89 -20.76 -8.36
CA GLY A 406 4.02 -21.51 -7.44
C GLY A 406 4.11 -23.05 -7.48
N ASP A 407 4.93 -23.66 -8.35
CA ASP A 407 5.19 -25.11 -8.24
C ASP A 407 5.94 -25.41 -6.92
N GLN A 408 5.62 -26.56 -6.30
CA GLN A 408 6.28 -27.04 -5.08
C GLN A 408 7.40 -28.03 -5.40
N LEU A 409 8.60 -27.73 -4.91
CA LEU A 409 9.85 -28.44 -5.20
C LEU A 409 10.50 -28.91 -3.88
N SER A 410 11.15 -30.07 -3.90
CA SER A 410 12.20 -30.39 -2.93
C SER A 410 13.53 -29.94 -3.53
N VAL A 411 14.26 -29.12 -2.77
CA VAL A 411 15.53 -28.51 -3.17
C VAL A 411 16.62 -28.79 -2.15
N LYS A 412 17.84 -28.97 -2.64
CA LYS A 412 19.04 -29.17 -1.82
C LYS A 412 19.88 -27.91 -1.81
N VAL A 413 20.36 -27.50 -0.63
CA VAL A 413 21.33 -26.40 -0.52
C VAL A 413 22.69 -26.90 -0.96
N VAL A 414 23.22 -26.37 -2.07
CA VAL A 414 24.53 -26.81 -2.62
C VAL A 414 25.64 -25.84 -2.28
N GLN A 415 25.38 -24.53 -2.38
CA GLN A 415 26.38 -23.51 -2.13
C GLN A 415 25.75 -22.24 -1.55
N VAL A 416 26.49 -21.57 -0.68
CA VAL A 416 26.16 -20.25 -0.15
C VAL A 416 27.36 -19.33 -0.34
N ASN A 417 27.13 -18.15 -0.93
CA ASN A 417 28.17 -17.16 -1.21
C ASN A 417 27.79 -15.83 -0.54
N LEU A 418 28.55 -15.45 0.50
CA LEU A 418 28.33 -14.22 1.27
C LEU A 418 28.67 -12.93 0.48
N ASP A 419 29.69 -12.99 -0.38
CA ASP A 419 30.16 -11.82 -1.13
C ASP A 419 29.15 -11.42 -2.22
N ASP A 420 28.64 -12.42 -2.94
CA ASP A 420 27.57 -12.25 -3.94
C ASP A 420 26.17 -12.17 -3.31
N ARG A 421 26.02 -12.55 -2.03
CA ARG A 421 24.75 -12.74 -1.30
C ARG A 421 23.78 -13.66 -2.03
N LYS A 422 24.28 -14.84 -2.43
CA LYS A 422 23.52 -15.87 -3.16
C LYS A 422 23.50 -17.18 -2.39
N ILE A 423 22.43 -17.92 -2.59
CA ILE A 423 22.24 -19.30 -2.15
C ILE A 423 21.83 -20.08 -3.40
N ASP A 424 22.61 -21.10 -3.77
CA ASP A 424 22.40 -21.90 -4.96
C ASP A 424 21.83 -23.28 -4.58
N PHE A 425 20.79 -23.69 -5.30
CA PHE A 425 19.99 -24.87 -5.04
C PHE A 425 20.07 -25.89 -6.20
N GLU A 426 20.04 -27.17 -5.86
CA GLU A 426 19.81 -28.27 -6.80
C GLU A 426 18.39 -28.84 -6.64
N LEU A 427 17.77 -29.25 -7.75
CA LEU A 427 16.43 -29.84 -7.75
C LEU A 427 16.50 -31.32 -7.40
N VAL A 428 16.00 -31.70 -6.22
CA VAL A 428 15.87 -33.11 -5.81
C VAL A 428 14.63 -33.73 -6.46
N SER A 429 13.46 -33.11 -6.27
CA SER A 429 12.21 -33.61 -6.85
C SER A 429 11.13 -32.53 -7.01
N THR A 430 10.14 -32.80 -7.86
CA THR A 430 8.92 -32.00 -7.98
C THR A 430 7.82 -32.65 -7.14
N ILE A 431 7.46 -32.02 -6.01
CA ILE A 431 6.51 -32.60 -5.05
C ILE A 431 5.09 -32.54 -5.63
N ALA A 432 4.67 -31.36 -6.08
CA ALA A 432 3.41 -31.18 -6.79
C ALA A 432 3.44 -29.95 -7.71
N SER A 433 3.03 -30.16 -8.97
CA SER A 433 2.41 -29.09 -9.75
C SER A 433 0.92 -29.09 -9.49
N ALA A 434 0.32 -27.91 -9.34
CA ALA A 434 -1.13 -27.76 -9.23
C ALA A 434 -1.81 -28.40 -10.46
N LYS A 435 -2.46 -29.55 -10.27
CA LYS A 435 -3.09 -30.31 -11.37
C LYS A 435 -4.18 -29.45 -12.01
N LYS A 436 -4.06 -29.21 -13.32
CA LYS A 436 -5.11 -28.55 -14.11
C LYS A 436 -6.47 -29.20 -13.80
N VAL A 437 -7.41 -28.40 -13.30
CA VAL A 437 -8.84 -28.74 -13.33
C VAL A 437 -9.22 -28.89 -14.81
N ARG A 438 -9.27 -30.14 -15.28
CA ARG A 438 -9.82 -30.45 -16.60
C ARG A 438 -11.31 -30.16 -16.53
N GLY A 439 -11.74 -29.06 -17.16
CA GLY A 439 -13.14 -28.69 -17.26
C GLY A 439 -14.00 -29.88 -17.70
N ALA A 440 -15.13 -30.08 -17.03
CA ALA A 440 -15.94 -31.27 -17.19
C ALA A 440 -16.31 -31.51 -18.66
N LYS A 441 -16.13 -32.75 -19.14
CA LYS A 441 -16.64 -33.16 -20.46
C LYS A 441 -18.16 -32.90 -20.48
N LYS A 442 -18.62 -31.98 -21.33
CA LYS A 442 -20.04 -31.90 -21.69
C LYS A 442 -20.43 -33.23 -22.34
N SER A 443 -21.17 -34.06 -21.62
CA SER A 443 -21.76 -35.28 -22.18
C SER A 443 -22.83 -34.88 -23.21
N SER A 444 -22.72 -35.46 -24.40
CA SER A 444 -23.65 -35.22 -25.50
C SER A 444 -25.02 -35.83 -25.19
N LYS A 445 -25.99 -35.01 -24.78
CA LYS A 445 -27.40 -35.43 -24.80
C LYS A 445 -27.91 -35.45 -26.24
N SER A 446 -28.32 -36.62 -26.69
CA SER A 446 -29.01 -36.85 -27.96
C SER A 446 -30.40 -36.19 -27.97
N LYS A 447 -30.88 -35.85 -29.17
CA LYS A 447 -32.29 -35.51 -29.41
C LYS A 447 -33.14 -36.80 -29.38
N PRO A 448 -34.43 -36.67 -29.06
CA PRO A 448 -35.47 -37.08 -30.01
C PRO A 448 -36.32 -35.87 -30.46
N ALA A 449 -37.20 -36.05 -31.45
CA ALA A 449 -38.02 -34.96 -31.99
C ALA A 449 -39.35 -35.43 -32.61
N LYS A 450 -40.45 -34.72 -32.28
CA LYS A 450 -41.81 -34.79 -32.86
C LYS A 450 -42.57 -36.13 -32.59
N ALA A 451 -43.91 -36.22 -32.63
CA ALA A 451 -44.96 -35.26 -33.01
C ALA A 451 -46.29 -35.45 -32.22
N LYS A 452 -47.18 -34.44 -32.26
CA LYS A 452 -48.67 -34.41 -32.40
C LYS A 452 -49.57 -35.60 -31.93
N ALA A 453 -50.85 -35.44 -31.52
CA ALA A 453 -51.69 -34.28 -31.11
C ALA A 453 -53.12 -34.77 -30.71
N SER A 454 -53.93 -33.92 -30.01
CA SER A 454 -55.43 -33.95 -29.87
C SER A 454 -56.07 -35.18 -29.18
N GLU A 455 -57.30 -35.18 -28.60
CA GLU A 455 -58.45 -34.24 -28.55
C GLU A 455 -59.42 -34.53 -27.34
N LYS A 456 -60.38 -33.60 -27.04
CA LYS A 456 -61.69 -33.80 -26.31
C LYS A 456 -61.73 -34.18 -24.80
N LEU A 457 -62.83 -34.00 -24.03
CA LEU A 457 -63.80 -32.88 -23.84
C LEU A 457 -64.82 -33.20 -22.69
N ASN A 458 -65.27 -32.20 -21.90
CA ASN A 458 -66.41 -32.19 -20.93
C ASN A 458 -66.33 -33.14 -19.69
N THR A 459 -67.12 -33.00 -18.61
CA THR A 459 -68.34 -32.18 -18.27
C THR A 459 -68.23 -31.38 -16.95
N GLU A 460 -69.29 -30.61 -16.62
CA GLU A 460 -69.62 -30.01 -15.30
C GLU A 460 -69.76 -31.06 -14.14
N ASP A 461 -70.04 -30.77 -12.86
CA ASP A 461 -70.85 -29.67 -12.27
C ASP A 461 -70.68 -29.47 -10.72
N GLN A 462 -71.21 -28.35 -10.19
CA GLN A 462 -71.59 -28.06 -8.76
C GLN A 462 -70.53 -28.15 -7.62
N GLU A 463 -70.70 -27.55 -6.44
CA GLU A 463 -71.19 -26.21 -6.02
C GLU A 463 -70.81 -25.98 -4.53
N LEU A 464 -70.89 -24.71 -4.05
CA LEU A 464 -70.95 -24.20 -2.65
C LEU A 464 -69.87 -23.20 -2.20
N GLN A 465 -70.37 -22.05 -1.74
CA GLN A 465 -69.71 -21.03 -0.89
C GLN A 465 -70.65 -20.82 0.35
N PRO A 466 -70.68 -19.69 1.08
CA PRO A 466 -69.63 -18.72 1.50
C PRO A 466 -69.64 -18.43 3.03
N ALA A 467 -68.63 -17.71 3.55
CA ALA A 467 -68.66 -16.71 4.65
C ALA A 467 -67.21 -16.42 5.12
N ALA A 468 -66.64 -15.21 5.28
CA ALA A 468 -67.10 -13.81 5.41
C ALA A 468 -67.48 -13.32 6.83
N VAL A 469 -67.26 -12.01 7.05
CA VAL A 469 -67.81 -11.10 8.10
C VAL A 469 -66.88 -10.68 9.29
N THR A 470 -66.40 -9.43 9.15
CA THR A 470 -66.07 -8.37 10.16
C THR A 470 -64.81 -8.35 11.04
N VAL A 471 -64.21 -7.14 11.02
CA VAL A 471 -63.39 -6.46 12.02
C VAL A 471 -64.32 -5.61 12.92
N PRO A 472 -63.92 -5.22 14.15
CA PRO A 472 -64.30 -3.92 14.71
C PRO A 472 -63.08 -3.02 15.03
N GLU A 473 -63.32 -1.71 15.07
CA GLU A 473 -62.32 -0.64 14.93
C GLU A 473 -62.45 0.43 16.03
N ARG A 474 -61.32 1.02 16.45
CA ARG A 474 -61.15 2.35 17.10
C ARG A 474 -59.64 2.66 17.18
N ALA A 475 -59.09 3.82 16.80
CA ALA A 475 -59.51 5.23 16.84
C ALA A 475 -59.57 5.80 18.29
N GLU A 476 -59.05 7.00 18.60
CA GLU A 476 -58.77 8.18 17.76
C GLU A 476 -57.43 8.90 18.08
N ASP A 477 -56.87 9.56 17.05
CA ASP A 477 -56.24 10.90 16.99
C ASP A 477 -55.24 11.46 18.03
N TYR A 478 -54.13 12.01 17.52
CA TYR A 478 -54.08 13.46 17.24
C TYR A 478 -53.10 13.85 16.11
N SER A 479 -53.48 14.83 15.28
CA SER A 479 -52.63 15.48 14.26
C SER A 479 -52.01 16.78 14.85
N SER A 480 -51.12 17.59 14.25
CA SER A 480 -50.42 17.68 12.95
C SER A 480 -49.16 18.58 13.20
N SER A 481 -48.21 18.92 12.33
CA SER A 481 -47.79 18.63 10.93
C SER A 481 -46.31 19.16 10.80
N ARG A 482 -45.54 19.16 9.70
CA ARG A 482 -45.79 19.10 8.24
C ARG A 482 -44.71 18.30 7.50
N LYS A 483 -45.15 17.73 6.36
CA LYS A 483 -44.48 17.45 5.07
C LYS A 483 -43.11 18.13 4.83
N ALA A 484 -42.18 17.66 4.00
CA ALA A 484 -41.88 16.39 3.28
C ALA A 484 -40.52 16.63 2.52
N VAL A 485 -39.92 15.80 1.65
CA VAL A 485 -40.24 14.55 0.92
C VAL A 485 -38.93 13.72 0.79
N LEU A 486 -39.00 12.45 0.35
CA LEU A 486 -37.85 11.63 -0.07
C LEU A 486 -37.71 11.56 -1.61
N ASN A 487 -36.47 11.59 -2.11
CA ASN A 487 -35.92 10.97 -3.34
C ASN A 487 -34.40 11.23 -3.30
N VAL A 488 -33.45 10.30 -3.43
CA VAL A 488 -33.31 9.06 -4.23
C VAL A 488 -33.05 9.34 -5.72
N ASP A 489 -31.77 9.19 -6.06
CA ASP A 489 -31.11 8.90 -7.34
C ASP A 489 -31.71 9.40 -8.67
N GLN A 490 -30.96 10.29 -9.33
CA GLN A 490 -30.83 10.29 -10.80
C GLN A 490 -29.42 10.74 -11.21
N ALA A 491 -28.85 10.07 -12.22
CA ALA A 491 -27.58 10.45 -12.84
C ALA A 491 -27.82 11.44 -14.00
N PRO A 492 -26.95 12.42 -14.24
CA PRO A 492 -27.10 13.34 -15.37
C PRO A 492 -26.66 12.67 -16.69
N GLU A 493 -27.56 12.63 -17.67
CA GLU A 493 -27.25 12.14 -19.03
C GLU A 493 -26.32 13.07 -19.82
N ALA A 494 -25.78 12.54 -20.92
CA ALA A 494 -24.75 13.20 -21.71
C ALA A 494 -25.28 14.35 -22.58
N VAL A 495 -24.60 15.50 -22.54
CA VAL A 495 -24.77 16.59 -23.50
C VAL A 495 -23.54 16.66 -24.42
N HIS A 496 -23.73 16.37 -25.71
CA HIS A 496 -22.69 16.50 -26.73
C HIS A 496 -22.13 17.94 -26.79
N LYS A 497 -20.84 18.11 -26.52
CA LYS A 497 -20.07 19.32 -26.89
C LYS A 497 -18.81 18.94 -27.65
N THR A 498 -18.55 19.63 -28.75
CA THR A 498 -17.55 19.26 -29.76
C THR A 498 -16.11 19.57 -29.33
N LYS A 499 -15.18 18.66 -29.63
CA LYS A 499 -13.77 18.75 -29.23
C LYS A 499 -13.04 19.91 -29.93
N ARG A 500 -12.88 21.06 -29.25
CA ARG A 500 -11.88 22.09 -29.59
C ARG A 500 -10.59 21.90 -28.80
N LYS A 501 -9.47 21.71 -29.50
CA LYS A 501 -8.13 21.56 -28.89
C LYS A 501 -7.68 22.89 -28.24
N PRO A 502 -7.16 22.91 -27.01
CA PRO A 502 -6.59 24.13 -26.42
C PRO A 502 -5.31 24.55 -27.16
N LYS A 503 -5.18 25.84 -27.46
CA LYS A 503 -3.94 26.43 -28.02
C LYS A 503 -2.86 26.50 -26.94
N LYS A 504 -1.62 26.13 -27.27
CA LYS A 504 -0.46 26.30 -26.37
C LYS A 504 -0.17 27.79 -26.15
N VAL A 505 -0.34 28.27 -24.92
CA VAL A 505 0.13 29.60 -24.51
C VAL A 505 1.65 29.54 -24.32
N LYS A 506 2.40 30.45 -24.94
CA LYS A 506 3.84 30.62 -24.71
C LYS A 506 4.05 31.63 -23.56
N VAL A 507 4.49 31.15 -22.40
CA VAL A 507 4.97 32.04 -21.34
C VAL A 507 6.34 32.60 -21.74
N LYS A 508 6.50 33.92 -21.76
CA LYS A 508 7.81 34.58 -21.89
C LYS A 508 8.56 34.46 -20.56
N ALA A 509 9.86 34.17 -20.63
CA ALA A 509 10.72 34.21 -19.44
C ALA A 509 10.99 35.66 -19.03
N VAL A 510 10.73 35.99 -17.77
CA VAL A 510 11.26 37.19 -17.10
C VAL A 510 12.47 36.76 -16.29
N GLY A 511 13.59 37.47 -16.44
CA GLY A 511 14.88 37.09 -15.88
C GLY A 511 15.22 37.76 -14.55
N ASP A 512 16.13 37.11 -13.82
CA ASP A 512 17.07 37.72 -12.88
C ASP A 512 16.53 38.67 -11.78
N LYS A 513 15.91 38.07 -10.76
CA LYS A 513 15.95 38.61 -9.37
C LYS A 513 16.07 37.56 -8.24
N VAL A 514 15.99 36.26 -8.53
CA VAL A 514 15.90 35.18 -7.52
C VAL A 514 17.21 34.35 -7.42
N LYS A 515 18.33 35.01 -7.11
CA LYS A 515 19.66 34.35 -6.97
C LYS A 515 20.26 34.40 -5.56
N ALA A 516 19.63 35.11 -4.62
CA ALA A 516 20.25 35.48 -3.34
C ALA A 516 20.20 34.41 -2.23
N HIS A 517 19.44 33.32 -2.41
CA HIS A 517 19.16 32.34 -1.35
C HIS A 517 19.34 30.87 -1.79
N LEU A 518 20.38 30.60 -2.59
CA LEU A 518 20.75 29.23 -2.99
C LEU A 518 22.13 28.88 -2.41
N SER A 519 22.25 27.69 -1.82
CA SER A 519 23.51 27.12 -1.36
C SER A 519 24.49 26.86 -2.52
N SER A 520 25.77 26.66 -2.21
CA SER A 520 26.82 26.41 -3.21
C SER A 520 26.50 25.21 -4.12
N ALA A 521 25.95 24.12 -3.56
CA ALA A 521 25.56 22.93 -4.30
C ALA A 521 24.40 23.20 -5.27
N GLU A 522 23.35 23.90 -4.84
CA GLU A 522 22.21 24.27 -5.68
C GLU A 522 22.63 25.19 -6.83
N GLN A 523 23.54 26.14 -6.55
CA GLN A 523 24.10 27.02 -7.58
C GLN A 523 24.91 26.26 -8.64
N GLU A 524 25.64 25.19 -8.27
CA GLU A 524 26.40 24.37 -9.21
C GLU A 524 25.47 23.55 -10.11
N VAL A 525 24.43 22.93 -9.55
CA VAL A 525 23.39 22.20 -10.30
C VAL A 525 22.64 23.13 -11.26
N ALA A 526 22.26 24.33 -10.81
CA ALA A 526 21.57 25.32 -11.62
C ALA A 526 22.39 25.78 -12.86
N LYS A 527 23.72 25.90 -12.72
CA LYS A 527 24.62 26.29 -13.83
C LYS A 527 24.67 25.23 -14.94
N LEU A 528 24.61 23.94 -14.60
CA LEU A 528 24.68 22.83 -15.58
C LEU A 528 23.50 22.81 -16.56
N ASN A 529 22.30 23.22 -16.12
CA ASN A 529 21.10 23.17 -16.94
C ASN A 529 21.02 24.29 -18.00
N LYS A 530 21.57 25.49 -17.74
CA LYS A 530 21.51 26.60 -18.71
C LYS A 530 22.40 26.39 -19.95
N ALA A 531 23.51 25.66 -19.83
CA ALA A 531 24.54 25.56 -20.87
C ALA A 531 24.36 24.42 -21.90
N SER A 532 23.18 23.79 -22.02
CA SER A 532 23.00 22.61 -22.90
C SER A 532 21.61 22.43 -23.54
N LYS A 533 21.15 23.43 -24.31
CA LYS A 533 20.14 23.19 -25.36
C LYS A 533 20.76 22.34 -26.49
N GLY A 534 20.00 21.40 -27.05
CA GLY A 534 20.38 20.65 -28.27
C GLY A 534 21.33 19.46 -28.13
N LYS A 535 21.54 18.86 -26.94
CA LYS A 535 22.36 17.63 -26.80
C LYS A 535 21.65 16.54 -25.98
N SER A 536 21.73 15.29 -26.44
CA SER A 536 20.97 14.15 -25.91
C SER A 536 21.39 13.74 -24.49
N ASN A 537 20.47 13.10 -23.75
CA ASN A 537 20.68 12.74 -22.34
C ASN A 537 21.86 11.78 -22.12
N ARG A 538 22.18 10.91 -23.09
CA ARG A 538 23.38 10.04 -23.05
C ARG A 538 24.69 10.85 -23.09
N ALA A 539 24.72 11.93 -23.88
CA ALA A 539 25.86 12.85 -23.91
C ALA A 539 25.96 13.69 -22.62
N LYS A 540 24.82 14.15 -22.07
CA LYS A 540 24.78 14.87 -20.79
C LYS A 540 25.34 14.02 -19.64
N LYS A 541 24.84 12.78 -19.45
CA LYS A 541 25.36 11.84 -18.44
C LYS A 541 26.86 11.55 -18.63
N ARG A 542 27.34 11.36 -19.87
CA ARG A 542 28.77 11.09 -20.15
C ARG A 542 29.68 12.29 -19.84
N LYS A 543 29.20 13.53 -20.01
CA LYS A 543 29.96 14.73 -19.64
C LYS A 543 30.00 14.92 -18.11
N ALA A 544 28.87 14.78 -17.43
CA ALA A 544 28.80 14.88 -15.96
C ALA A 544 29.72 13.86 -15.26
N LYS A 545 29.69 12.58 -15.67
CA LYS A 545 30.53 11.53 -15.08
C LYS A 545 32.04 11.76 -15.30
N LYS A 546 32.43 12.54 -16.33
CA LYS A 546 33.83 12.94 -16.58
C LYS A 546 34.27 14.17 -15.77
N VAL A 547 33.33 15.02 -15.33
CA VAL A 547 33.61 16.15 -14.43
C VAL A 547 33.71 15.68 -12.97
N LEU A 548 32.76 14.84 -12.50
CA LEU A 548 32.83 14.21 -11.18
C LEU A 548 34.17 13.46 -10.94
N LYS A 549 34.63 12.68 -11.93
CA LYS A 549 35.96 12.04 -11.87
C LYS A 549 37.16 13.02 -11.87
N LYS A 550 36.99 14.30 -12.23
CA LYS A 550 38.01 15.34 -12.06
C LYS A 550 37.93 16.04 -10.69
N SER A 551 36.71 16.33 -10.19
CA SER A 551 36.54 16.97 -8.87
C SER A 551 37.03 16.07 -7.74
N VAL A 552 36.65 14.77 -7.74
CA VAL A 552 37.14 13.80 -6.74
C VAL A 552 38.67 13.70 -6.77
N LYS A 553 39.28 13.66 -7.98
CA LYS A 553 40.74 13.62 -8.13
C LYS A 553 41.45 14.96 -7.84
N LYS A 554 40.71 15.98 -7.39
CA LYS A 554 41.20 17.28 -6.89
C LYS A 554 40.80 17.54 -5.43
N GLN A 555 40.26 16.53 -4.75
CA GLN A 555 39.99 16.47 -3.31
C GLN A 555 40.78 15.32 -2.64
N GLN A 556 41.61 14.62 -3.42
CA GLN A 556 42.52 13.54 -3.02
C GLN A 556 43.97 13.89 -3.42
N SER A 557 44.28 15.19 -3.47
CA SER A 557 45.53 15.79 -3.95
C SER A 557 45.78 17.10 -3.24
#